data_AF-A0A7W1AG33-F1
#
_entry.id   AF-A0A7W1AG33-F1
#
_cell.length_a   1.000
_cell.length_b   1.000
_cell.length_c   1.000
_cell.angle_alpha   90.00
_cell.angle_beta   90.00
_cell.angle_gamma   90.00
#
_symmetry.space_group_name_H-M   'P 1'
#
loop_
_entity.id
_entity.type
_entity.pdbx_description
1 polymer ?
#
loop_
_entity_poly.entity_id
_entity_poly.type
_entity_poly.pdbx_seq_one_letter_code
_entity_poly.pdbx_strand_id
1 'polypeptide(L)'
;MRWMHGWMTILMIGGSACGSTPPSAAPVSPAPWLRSDPQRCLIPRDLREGMEDMARRCAETFVRENGYTELPAEDSTRWVRDIEDRGTMWPRVLAFRSGSLDARASTVQCSMRECLVLFRVRRPLLLCAFRALTMSQVFTKIRLTPGGIRDMRCDERQV
;
A
#
# COMPACT_ATOMS: atom_id res chain seq x y z
N MET A 1 -3.65 14.98 -80.22
CA MET A 1 -4.48 13.76 -80.06
C MET A 1 -4.40 13.43 -78.57
N ARG A 2 -5.31 13.88 -77.69
CA ARG A 2 -6.73 13.50 -77.46
C ARG A 2 -6.90 11.98 -77.24
N TRP A 3 -7.69 11.65 -76.21
CA TRP A 3 -8.14 10.34 -75.68
C TRP A 3 -7.28 9.82 -74.50
N MET A 4 -7.65 9.95 -73.20
CA MET A 4 -8.85 9.63 -72.39
C MET A 4 -9.12 8.12 -72.13
N HIS A 5 -9.36 7.83 -70.83
CA HIS A 5 -9.90 6.62 -70.16
C HIS A 5 -8.84 5.62 -69.64
N GLY A 6 -8.89 5.07 -68.42
CA GLY A 6 -9.83 5.14 -67.28
C GLY A 6 -9.06 4.77 -65.99
N TRP A 7 -9.30 5.41 -64.85
CA TRP A 7 -10.27 5.04 -63.80
C TRP A 7 -10.20 3.56 -63.38
N MET A 8 -9.44 3.29 -62.32
CA MET A 8 -9.70 2.17 -61.41
C MET A 8 -9.26 2.54 -59.99
N THR A 9 -10.27 2.71 -59.15
CA THR A 9 -10.26 2.96 -57.71
C THR A 9 -9.76 1.73 -56.96
N ILE A 10 -8.77 1.89 -56.07
CA ILE A 10 -8.56 0.97 -54.95
C ILE A 10 -8.49 1.77 -53.65
N LEU A 11 -9.49 1.50 -52.81
CA LEU A 11 -9.62 1.85 -51.42
C LEU A 11 -8.42 1.28 -50.64
N MET A 12 -7.70 2.11 -49.89
CA MET A 12 -6.95 1.64 -48.72
C MET A 12 -7.30 2.52 -47.52
N ILE A 13 -8.11 1.92 -46.67
CA ILE A 13 -8.45 2.36 -45.31
C ILE A 13 -7.18 2.16 -44.48
N GLY A 14 -6.40 3.22 -44.29
CA GLY A 14 -5.31 3.26 -43.31
C GLY A 14 -5.78 4.04 -42.09
N GLY A 15 -6.11 3.31 -41.03
CA GLY A 15 -6.82 3.83 -39.86
C GLY A 15 -6.18 5.04 -39.19
N SER A 16 -7.07 5.90 -38.68
CA SER A 16 -6.78 6.92 -37.69
C SER A 16 -6.05 6.30 -36.50
N ALA A 17 -4.74 6.48 -36.42
CA ALA A 17 -4.04 6.39 -35.15
C ALA A 17 -4.44 7.62 -34.32
N CYS A 18 -5.63 7.57 -33.71
CA CYS A 18 -5.90 8.37 -32.51
C CYS A 18 -4.95 7.85 -31.43
N GLY A 19 -3.73 8.37 -31.41
CA GLY A 19 -2.87 8.31 -30.24
C GLY A 19 -3.53 9.17 -29.16
N SER A 20 -4.44 8.57 -28.40
CA SER A 20 -4.88 9.10 -27.13
C SER A 20 -3.67 9.10 -26.21
N THR A 21 -3.02 10.25 -26.08
CA THR A 21 -2.13 10.51 -24.95
C THR A 21 -2.99 10.29 -23.70
N PRO A 22 -2.66 9.33 -22.80
CA PRO A 22 -3.38 9.25 -21.55
C PRO A 22 -3.22 10.61 -20.85
N PRO A 23 -4.27 11.14 -20.20
CA PRO A 23 -4.14 12.38 -19.47
C PRO A 23 -2.97 12.23 -18.51
N SER A 24 -1.96 13.08 -18.68
CA SER A 24 -0.92 13.28 -17.69
C SER A 24 -1.63 13.73 -16.42
N ALA A 25 -1.96 12.77 -15.56
CA ALA A 25 -2.51 13.05 -14.25
C ALA A 25 -1.52 13.98 -13.57
N ALA A 26 -1.90 15.25 -13.41
CA ALA A 26 -1.14 16.17 -12.61
C ALA A 26 -0.91 15.48 -11.25
N PRO A 27 0.31 15.49 -10.69
CA PRO A 27 0.53 14.94 -9.38
C PRO A 27 -0.42 15.67 -8.42
N VAL A 28 -1.41 14.94 -7.91
CA VAL A 28 -2.37 15.46 -6.93
C VAL A 28 -1.53 15.78 -5.71
N SER A 29 -1.18 17.07 -5.54
CA SER A 29 -0.45 17.52 -4.37
C SER A 29 -1.26 17.09 -3.14
N PRO A 30 -0.70 16.25 -2.25
CA PRO A 30 -1.45 15.75 -1.12
C PRO A 30 -1.90 16.90 -0.24
N ALA A 31 -3.09 16.75 0.33
CA ALA A 31 -3.65 17.77 1.19
C ALA A 31 -2.69 18.06 2.37
N PRO A 32 -2.38 19.33 2.68
CA PRO A 32 -1.36 19.71 3.66
C PRO A 32 -1.48 19.07 5.04
N TRP A 33 -2.69 18.65 5.43
CA TRP A 33 -2.97 18.01 6.72
C TRP A 33 -2.41 16.60 6.84
N LEU A 34 -2.15 15.88 5.74
CA LEU A 34 -1.47 14.58 5.76
C LEU A 34 -0.04 14.68 6.32
N ARG A 35 0.57 15.87 6.25
CA ARG A 35 1.89 16.16 6.82
C ARG A 35 1.87 16.38 8.34
N SER A 36 0.69 16.64 8.94
CA SER A 36 0.61 17.09 10.33
C SER A 36 0.72 15.97 11.38
N ASP A 37 0.30 14.74 11.07
CA ASP A 37 0.53 13.56 11.93
C ASP A 37 0.34 12.25 11.14
N PRO A 38 1.38 11.75 10.47
CA PRO A 38 1.25 10.56 9.63
C PRO A 38 1.20 9.26 10.44
N GLN A 39 1.31 9.35 11.78
CA GLN A 39 1.11 8.23 12.72
C GLN A 39 -0.31 8.21 13.32
N ARG A 40 -1.23 9.00 12.78
CA ARG A 40 -2.64 9.01 13.19
C ARG A 40 -3.53 8.33 12.16
N CYS A 41 -4.54 7.62 12.65
CA CYS A 41 -5.60 7.12 11.78
C CYS A 41 -6.43 8.28 11.24
N LEU A 42 -6.51 8.38 9.92
CA LEU A 42 -7.20 9.47 9.21
C LEU A 42 -8.63 9.10 8.82
N ILE A 43 -9.02 7.85 9.05
CA ILE A 43 -10.39 7.39 8.83
C ILE A 43 -11.27 8.03 9.90
N PRO A 44 -12.41 8.64 9.53
CA PRO A 44 -13.38 9.11 10.51
C PRO A 44 -13.89 7.97 11.39
N ARG A 45 -13.89 8.18 12.70
CA ARG A 45 -14.39 7.19 13.65
C ARG A 45 -15.91 7.12 13.58
N ASP A 46 -16.43 5.93 13.29
CA ASP A 46 -17.84 5.61 13.52
C ASP A 46 -17.99 5.06 14.94
N LEU A 47 -18.86 5.68 15.75
CA LEU A 47 -19.10 5.24 17.12
C LEU A 47 -19.93 3.95 17.20
N ARG A 48 -20.56 3.54 16.10
CA ARG A 48 -21.30 2.28 15.97
C ARG A 48 -20.38 1.11 15.64
N GLU A 49 -19.16 1.39 15.19
CA GLU A 49 -18.15 0.40 14.87
C GLU A 49 -17.38 -0.05 16.12
N GLY A 50 -17.08 -1.34 16.22
CA GLY A 50 -16.23 -1.88 17.26
C GLY A 50 -14.80 -1.34 17.19
N MET A 51 -14.11 -1.27 18.33
CA MET A 51 -12.73 -0.77 18.38
C MET A 51 -11.77 -1.58 17.49
N GLU A 52 -11.96 -2.90 17.42
CA GLU A 52 -11.13 -3.79 16.61
C GLU A 52 -11.34 -3.58 15.11
N ASP A 53 -12.58 -3.36 14.67
CA ASP A 53 -12.89 -3.08 13.27
C ASP A 53 -12.28 -1.74 12.83
N MET A 54 -12.40 -0.71 13.69
CA MET A 54 -11.75 0.57 13.45
C MET A 54 -10.22 0.43 13.39
N ALA A 55 -9.62 -0.27 14.38
CA ALA A 55 -8.18 -0.53 14.40
C ALA A 55 -7.71 -1.28 13.15
N ARG A 56 -8.49 -2.27 12.69
CA ARG A 56 -8.24 -3.00 11.44
C ARG A 56 -8.18 -2.05 10.25
N ARG A 57 -9.21 -1.24 10.04
CA ARG A 57 -9.28 -0.32 8.88
C ARG A 57 -8.15 0.70 8.92
N CYS A 58 -7.85 1.24 10.10
CA CYS A 58 -6.72 2.15 10.32
C CYS A 58 -5.39 1.51 9.92
N ALA A 59 -5.13 0.29 10.41
CA ALA A 59 -3.89 -0.42 10.14
C ALA A 59 -3.75 -0.82 8.67
N GLU A 60 -4.81 -1.37 8.06
CA GLU A 60 -4.82 -1.76 6.64
C GLU A 60 -4.59 -0.56 5.72
N THR A 61 -5.18 0.59 6.06
CA THR A 61 -4.92 1.83 5.34
C THR A 61 -3.49 2.30 5.55
N PHE A 62 -2.98 2.28 6.79
CA PHE A 62 -1.60 2.66 7.06
C PHE A 62 -0.60 1.84 6.23
N VAL A 63 -0.69 0.51 6.22
CA VAL A 63 0.26 -0.34 5.49
C VAL A 63 0.19 -0.12 3.97
N ARG A 64 -1.02 0.13 3.44
CA ARG A 64 -1.22 0.45 2.02
C ARG A 64 -0.60 1.79 1.66
N GLU A 65 -0.93 2.85 2.39
CA GLU A 65 -0.44 4.21 2.09
C GLU A 65 1.07 4.38 2.35
N ASN A 66 1.67 3.51 3.17
CA ASN A 66 3.10 3.49 3.46
C ASN A 66 3.90 2.48 2.60
N GLY A 67 3.26 1.91 1.57
CA GLY A 67 3.93 1.11 0.54
C GLY A 67 4.39 -0.27 0.98
N TYR A 68 3.78 -0.83 2.03
CA TYR A 68 4.09 -2.18 2.49
C TYR A 68 3.41 -3.28 1.65
N THR A 69 2.38 -2.93 0.88
CA THR A 69 1.62 -3.86 0.04
C THR A 69 2.10 -3.83 -1.41
N GLU A 70 1.53 -4.67 -2.28
CA GLU A 70 1.90 -4.75 -3.71
C GLU A 70 1.52 -3.51 -4.52
N LEU A 71 0.45 -2.82 -4.11
CA LEU A 71 0.04 -1.60 -4.80
C LEU A 71 1.03 -0.49 -4.40
N PRO A 72 1.75 0.11 -5.37
CA PRO A 72 2.63 1.21 -5.05
C PRO A 72 1.79 2.34 -4.48
N ALA A 73 2.14 2.82 -3.29
CA ALA A 73 1.59 4.06 -2.78
C ALA A 73 1.86 5.16 -3.81
N GLU A 74 0.83 5.93 -4.18
CA GLU A 74 0.90 6.89 -5.29
C GLU A 74 1.97 7.97 -5.11
N ASP A 75 2.45 8.19 -3.87
CA ASP A 75 3.52 9.14 -3.57
C ASP A 75 4.31 8.67 -2.34
N SER A 76 5.54 8.24 -2.60
CA SER A 76 6.48 7.71 -1.60
C SER A 76 7.07 8.78 -0.67
N THR A 77 6.89 10.07 -0.96
CA THR A 77 7.32 11.15 -0.06
C THR A 77 6.48 11.23 1.20
N ARG A 78 5.34 10.52 1.23
CA ARG A 78 4.37 10.47 2.34
C ARG A 78 4.65 9.36 3.35
N TRP A 79 5.62 8.50 3.09
CA TRP A 79 5.85 7.33 3.94
C TRP A 79 6.48 7.74 5.27
N VAL A 80 5.88 7.25 6.35
CA VAL A 80 6.41 7.33 7.70
C VAL A 80 7.63 6.43 7.79
N ARG A 81 8.80 6.96 8.15
CA ARG A 81 9.94 6.12 8.55
C ARG A 81 9.61 5.34 9.81
N ASP A 82 9.81 4.04 9.73
CA ASP A 82 9.78 3.17 10.90
C ASP A 82 11.09 3.33 11.69
N ILE A 83 11.10 2.91 12.96
CA ILE A 83 12.28 2.86 13.80
C ILE A 83 13.39 2.02 13.14
N GLU A 84 13.02 0.93 12.46
CA GLU A 84 13.96 0.07 11.73
C GLU A 84 14.56 0.71 10.49
N ASP A 85 13.93 1.76 9.94
CA ASP A 85 14.47 2.48 8.79
C ASP A 85 15.54 3.51 9.19
N ARG A 86 15.76 3.70 10.49
CA ARG A 86 16.74 4.67 10.99
C ARG A 86 18.14 4.29 10.52
N GLY A 87 18.84 5.24 9.91
CA GLY A 87 20.17 5.01 9.33
C GLY A 87 20.15 4.32 7.96
N THR A 88 18.98 3.92 7.44
CA THR A 88 18.84 3.30 6.13
C THR A 88 18.52 4.36 5.06
N MET A 89 19.20 4.27 3.91
CA MET A 89 18.93 5.13 2.76
C MET A 89 17.55 4.86 2.17
N TRP A 90 16.87 5.93 1.72
CA TRP A 90 15.47 5.83 1.27
C TRP A 90 15.23 4.79 0.17
N PRO A 91 16.07 4.69 -0.89
CA PRO A 91 15.87 3.65 -1.91
C PRO A 91 15.86 2.23 -1.34
N ARG A 92 16.66 1.97 -0.30
CA ARG A 92 16.69 0.67 0.39
C ARG A 92 15.43 0.46 1.24
N VAL A 93 14.91 1.49 1.89
CA VAL A 93 13.61 1.45 2.58
C VAL A 93 12.49 1.10 1.58
N LEU A 94 12.48 1.76 0.41
CA LEU A 94 11.49 1.49 -0.65
C LEU A 94 11.52 0.03 -1.09
N ALA A 95 12.72 -0.49 -1.36
CA ALA A 95 12.91 -1.88 -1.79
C ALA A 95 12.47 -2.90 -0.72
N PHE A 96 12.64 -2.59 0.57
CA PHE A 96 12.26 -3.51 1.63
C PHE A 96 10.76 -3.49 1.96
N ARG A 97 10.06 -2.38 1.73
CA ARG A 97 8.62 -2.25 2.03
C ARG A 97 7.74 -2.82 0.93
N SER A 98 8.08 -2.56 -0.33
CA SER A 98 7.21 -2.94 -1.46
C SER A 98 6.86 -4.43 -1.43
N GLY A 99 5.56 -4.73 -1.38
CA GLY A 99 5.05 -6.11 -1.36
C GLY A 99 5.48 -6.95 -0.15
N SER A 100 5.93 -6.32 0.94
CA SER A 100 6.45 -7.05 2.11
C SER A 100 5.36 -7.62 3.01
N LEU A 101 4.16 -7.03 3.01
CA LEU A 101 3.02 -7.41 3.84
C LEU A 101 1.77 -7.70 3.03
N ASP A 102 0.91 -8.57 3.57
CA ASP A 102 -0.47 -8.72 3.09
C ASP A 102 -1.24 -7.42 3.30
N ALA A 103 -2.16 -7.12 2.37
CA ALA A 103 -3.00 -5.93 2.46
C ALA A 103 -4.09 -6.03 3.54
N ARG A 104 -4.39 -7.25 3.99
CA ARG A 104 -5.41 -7.53 5.01
C ARG A 104 -4.75 -8.01 6.29
N ALA A 105 -5.25 -7.51 7.42
CA ALA A 105 -4.80 -7.96 8.72
C ALA A 105 -5.26 -9.40 8.99
N SER A 106 -4.35 -10.24 9.47
CA SER A 106 -4.66 -11.61 9.90
C SER A 106 -5.43 -11.61 11.22
N THR A 107 -4.97 -10.80 12.18
CA THR A 107 -5.53 -10.72 13.53
C THR A 107 -5.55 -9.29 14.01
N VAL A 108 -6.57 -8.95 14.80
CA VAL A 108 -6.65 -7.68 15.53
C VAL A 108 -7.02 -8.03 16.96
N GLN A 109 -6.36 -7.36 17.91
CA GLN A 109 -6.70 -7.46 19.32
C GLN A 109 -6.57 -6.08 19.95
N CYS A 110 -7.63 -5.62 20.59
CA CYS A 110 -7.62 -4.35 21.32
C CYS A 110 -7.74 -4.56 22.83
N SER A 111 -7.01 -3.74 23.58
CA SER A 111 -7.13 -3.59 25.03
C SER A 111 -7.56 -2.16 25.37
N MET A 112 -7.74 -1.88 26.66
CA MET A 112 -8.02 -0.52 27.16
C MET A 112 -6.87 0.49 26.95
N ARG A 113 -5.70 0.05 26.47
CA ARG A 113 -4.52 0.92 26.30
C ARG A 113 -4.08 1.00 24.85
N GLU A 114 -4.02 -0.16 24.21
CA GLU A 114 -3.45 -0.32 22.88
C GLU A 114 -4.20 -1.36 22.06
N CYS A 115 -4.13 -1.19 20.75
CA CYS A 115 -4.53 -2.18 19.77
C CYS A 115 -3.29 -2.71 19.06
N LEU A 116 -3.27 -4.03 18.87
CA LEU A 116 -2.27 -4.76 18.12
C LEU A 116 -2.93 -5.38 16.90
N VAL A 117 -2.31 -5.19 15.74
CA VAL A 117 -2.78 -5.69 14.45
C VAL A 117 -1.66 -6.48 13.80
N LEU A 118 -1.93 -7.71 13.39
CA LEU A 118 -0.95 -8.59 12.75
C LEU A 118 -1.16 -8.64 11.24
N PHE A 119 -0.08 -8.46 10.50
CA PHE A 119 -0.02 -8.64 9.05
C PHE A 119 0.93 -9.77 8.72
N ARG A 120 0.51 -10.67 7.83
CA ARG A 120 1.39 -11.73 7.33
C ARG A 120 2.47 -11.13 6.43
N VAL A 121 3.69 -11.64 6.57
CA VAL A 121 4.83 -11.30 5.72
C VAL A 121 4.76 -12.13 4.44
N ARG A 122 4.96 -11.47 3.29
CA ARG A 122 4.85 -12.10 1.96
C ARG A 122 6.18 -12.61 1.38
N ARG A 123 7.26 -12.57 2.16
CA ARG A 123 8.58 -13.00 1.68
C ARG A 123 8.70 -14.53 1.66
N PRO A 124 9.21 -15.15 0.57
CA PRO A 124 9.29 -16.61 0.43
C PRO A 124 10.09 -17.32 1.54
N LEU A 125 11.11 -16.64 2.10
CA LEU A 125 11.93 -17.19 3.18
C LEU A 125 11.31 -17.00 4.59
N LEU A 126 10.15 -16.35 4.67
CA LEU A 126 9.47 -15.98 5.91
C LEU A 126 7.99 -16.37 5.87
N LEU A 127 7.65 -17.44 5.15
CA LEU A 127 6.32 -18.04 5.16
C LEU A 127 6.00 -18.39 6.62
N CYS A 128 5.02 -17.72 7.23
CA CYS A 128 4.66 -17.76 8.67
C CYS A 128 5.33 -16.74 9.60
N ALA A 129 5.95 -15.69 9.05
CA ALA A 129 6.23 -14.49 9.83
C ALA A 129 5.08 -13.50 9.75
N PHE A 130 4.88 -12.76 10.84
CA PHE A 130 3.95 -11.65 10.95
C PHE A 130 4.71 -10.39 11.35
N ARG A 131 4.25 -9.25 10.86
CA ARG A 131 4.58 -7.95 11.42
C ARG A 131 3.43 -7.47 12.27
N ALA A 132 3.75 -7.01 13.47
CA ALA A 132 2.79 -6.37 14.34
C ALA A 132 2.80 -4.87 14.08
N LEU A 133 1.61 -4.28 14.08
CA LEU A 133 1.39 -2.85 14.08
C LEU A 133 0.64 -2.52 15.37
N THR A 134 1.14 -1.54 16.10
CA THR A 134 0.54 -1.07 17.35
C THR A 134 -0.01 0.33 17.18
N MET A 135 -1.10 0.62 17.89
CA MET A 135 -1.67 1.95 17.99
C MET A 135 -2.35 2.14 19.35
N SER A 136 -2.51 3.39 19.77
CA SER A 136 -3.30 3.71 20.96
C SER A 136 -4.79 3.42 20.73
N GLN A 137 -5.56 3.29 21.82
CA GLN A 137 -7.03 3.14 21.77
C GLN A 137 -7.79 4.29 21.09
N VAL A 138 -7.16 5.46 20.93
CA VAL A 138 -7.71 6.60 20.17
C VAL A 138 -7.18 6.63 18.73
N PHE A 139 -6.62 5.52 18.27
CA PHE A 139 -6.12 5.29 16.91
C PHE A 139 -5.04 6.31 16.47
N THR A 140 -4.17 6.69 17.42
CA THR A 140 -2.96 7.50 17.20
C THR A 140 -1.70 6.69 17.53
N LYS A 141 -0.51 7.25 17.25
CA LYS A 141 0.78 6.60 17.51
C LYS A 141 0.92 5.26 16.78
N ILE A 142 0.41 5.19 15.56
CA ILE A 142 0.52 4.02 14.68
C ILE A 142 1.98 3.75 14.36
N ARG A 143 2.45 2.54 14.67
CA ARG A 143 3.84 2.10 14.49
C ARG A 143 3.87 0.62 14.13
N LEU A 144 4.77 0.24 13.22
CA LEU A 144 5.14 -1.16 13.08
C LEU A 144 6.13 -1.50 14.18
N THR A 145 5.91 -2.61 14.87
CA THR A 145 6.85 -3.08 15.88
C THR A 145 8.08 -3.65 15.20
N PRO A 146 9.29 -3.40 15.74
CA PRO A 146 10.51 -4.00 15.23
C PRO A 146 10.47 -5.54 15.29
N GLY A 147 11.15 -6.20 14.35
CA GLY A 147 11.21 -7.65 14.23
C GLY A 147 9.99 -8.26 13.57
N GLY A 148 9.88 -9.59 13.61
CA GLY A 148 8.70 -10.31 13.14
C GLY A 148 8.31 -11.38 14.15
N ILE A 149 7.01 -11.62 14.30
CA ILE A 149 6.48 -12.72 15.11
C ILE A 149 6.47 -13.96 14.20
N ARG A 150 7.12 -15.04 14.59
CA ARG A 150 7.05 -16.31 13.84
C ARG A 150 6.00 -17.22 14.47
N ASP A 151 5.20 -17.87 13.64
CA ASP A 151 4.32 -18.94 14.11
C ASP A 151 5.15 -20.19 14.41
N MET A 152 5.24 -20.56 15.69
CA MET A 152 5.97 -21.75 16.15
C MET A 152 5.48 -23.03 15.47
N ARG A 153 4.21 -23.09 15.03
CA ARG A 153 3.64 -24.27 14.36
C ARG A 153 4.17 -24.48 12.94
N CYS A 154 4.87 -23.51 12.36
CA CYS A 154 5.46 -23.66 11.04
C CYS A 154 6.88 -24.26 11.09
N ASP A 155 7.60 -24.15 12.21
CA ASP A 155 8.91 -24.81 12.36
C ASP A 155 8.76 -26.35 12.38
N GLU A 156 7.62 -26.87 12.85
CA GLU A 156 7.34 -28.31 12.89
C GLU A 156 6.91 -28.92 11.54
N ARG A 157 6.45 -28.13 10.58
CA ARG A 157 5.99 -28.62 9.26
C ARG A 157 7.04 -28.57 8.16
N GLN A 158 8.23 -28.03 8.44
CA GLN A 158 9.34 -27.93 7.48
C GLN A 158 10.43 -28.98 7.69
N VAL A 159 10.20 -29.97 8.56
CA VAL A 159 11.05 -31.15 8.74
C VAL A 159 10.48 -32.35 7.99
#